data_AF-A0A430H2K5-F1
#
_entry.id   AF-A0A430H2K5-F1
#
_cell.length_a   1.000
_cell.length_b   1.000
_cell.length_c   1.000
_cell.angle_alpha   90.00
_cell.angle_beta   90.00
_cell.angle_gamma   90.00
#
_symmetry.space_group_name_H-M   'P 1'
#
loop_
_entity.id
_entity.type
_entity.pdbx_description
1 polymer ?
#
loop_
_entity_poly.entity_id
_entity_poly.type
_entity_poly.pdbx_seq_one_letter_code
_entity_poly.pdbx_strand_id
1 'polypeptide(L)' 'MTKVLLLPLSAFFIAACAQPEPPPRVGMANPASVYCQSLGGKTLIRSNDKGQYGICQLPDGKQIEEWELYRRDHPAK' A
#
# COMPACT_ATOMS: atom_id res chain seq x y z
N MET A 1 51.22 24.22 43.93
CA MET A 1 51.33 24.44 42.47
C MET A 1 51.67 23.12 41.81
N THR A 2 50.67 22.40 41.29
CA THR A 2 50.89 21.26 40.39
C THR A 2 49.74 21.24 39.38
N LYS A 3 50.09 21.23 38.10
CA LYS A 3 49.23 21.46 36.93
C LYS A 3 48.09 20.44 36.85
N VAL A 4 46.86 20.95 36.70
CA VAL A 4 45.72 20.18 36.17
C VAL A 4 45.96 20.00 34.67
N LEU A 5 46.25 18.78 34.23
CA LEU A 5 46.34 18.45 32.81
C LEU A 5 44.93 18.09 32.34
N LEU A 6 44.29 19.02 31.63
CA LEU A 6 43.02 18.85 30.94
C LEU A 6 43.19 17.81 29.81
N LEU A 7 42.61 16.62 29.99
CA LEU A 7 42.34 15.68 28.91
C LEU A 7 41.16 16.21 28.08
N PRO A 8 41.26 16.30 26.73
CA PRO A 8 40.11 16.69 25.93
C PRO A 8 39.12 15.54 25.92
N LEU A 9 37.97 15.74 26.56
CA LEU A 9 36.83 14.85 26.42
C LEU A 9 36.27 15.03 25.01
N SER A 10 36.78 14.26 24.06
CA SER A 10 36.28 14.20 22.69
C SER A 10 34.87 13.61 22.70
N ALA A 11 33.86 14.46 22.82
CA ALA A 11 32.46 14.09 22.64
C ALA A 11 32.23 13.75 21.16
N PHE A 12 32.32 12.47 20.82
CA PHE A 12 31.84 11.94 19.55
C PHE A 12 30.31 11.98 19.58
N PHE A 13 29.73 13.08 19.11
CA PHE A 13 28.31 13.14 18.80
C PHE A 13 28.06 12.32 17.53
N ILE A 14 27.68 11.05 17.70
CA ILE A 14 27.20 10.24 16.60
C ILE A 14 25.81 10.77 16.24
N ALA A 15 25.76 11.72 15.31
CA ALA A 15 24.51 12.15 14.69
C ALA A 15 24.04 11.01 13.77
N ALA A 16 23.26 10.08 14.32
CA ALA A 16 22.53 9.12 13.52
C ALA A 16 21.43 9.86 12.74
N CYS A 17 21.71 10.18 11.48
CA CYS A 17 20.68 10.65 10.56
C CYS A 17 19.69 9.50 10.33
N ALA A 18 18.53 9.55 10.99
CA ALA A 18 17.39 8.74 10.60
C ALA A 18 16.95 9.22 9.22
N GLN A 19 17.30 8.49 8.16
CA GLN A 19 16.76 8.75 6.83
C GLN A 19 15.27 8.37 6.83
N PRO A 20 14.37 9.22 6.34
CA PRO A 20 12.98 8.83 6.14
C PRO A 20 12.94 7.62 5.21
N GLU A 21 12.31 6.52 5.65
CA GLU A 21 12.09 5.41 4.73
C GLU A 21 11.22 5.88 3.56
N PRO A 22 11.59 5.53 2.31
CA PRO A 22 10.75 5.85 1.17
C PRO A 22 9.35 5.25 1.38
N PRO A 23 8.29 5.95 0.94
CA PRO A 23 6.93 5.46 1.09
C PRO A 23 6.81 4.06 0.48
N PRO A 24 5.96 3.19 1.06
CA PRO A 24 5.80 1.82 0.56
C PRO A 24 5.46 1.87 -0.91
N ARG A 25 6.21 1.11 -1.72
CA ARG A 25 5.90 0.97 -3.14
C ARG A 25 4.55 0.30 -3.24
N VAL A 26 3.53 1.03 -3.69
CA VAL A 26 2.24 0.46 -4.04
C VAL A 26 2.52 -0.62 -5.08
N GLY A 27 2.12 -1.86 -4.78
CA GLY A 27 2.38 -3.01 -5.65
C GLY A 27 1.72 -2.89 -7.02
N MET A 28 1.92 -3.91 -7.87
CA MET A 28 1.20 -4.02 -9.14
C MET A 28 -0.32 -3.88 -8.91
N ALA A 29 -1.00 -3.14 -9.79
CA ALA A 29 -2.44 -2.94 -9.69
C ALA A 29 -3.20 -4.28 -9.74
N ASN A 30 -4.27 -4.39 -8.96
CA ASN A 30 -5.16 -5.56 -9.01
C ASN A 30 -5.87 -5.59 -10.37
N PRO A 31 -5.70 -6.64 -11.20
CA PRO A 31 -6.30 -6.71 -12.54
C PRO A 31 -7.84 -6.67 -12.49
N ALA A 32 -8.46 -7.23 -11.45
CA ALA A 32 -9.92 -7.19 -11.29
C ALA A 32 -10.42 -5.76 -11.02
N SER A 33 -9.72 -5.01 -10.18
CA SER A 33 -10.06 -3.59 -9.90
C SER A 33 -9.79 -2.69 -11.10
N VAL A 34 -8.70 -2.94 -11.84
CA VAL A 34 -8.42 -2.26 -13.13
C VAL A 34 -9.54 -2.53 -14.13
N TYR A 35 -10.00 -3.78 -14.22
CA TYR A 35 -11.09 -4.14 -15.11
C TYR A 35 -12.41 -3.46 -14.71
N CYS A 36 -12.75 -3.44 -13.42
CA CYS A 36 -13.91 -2.69 -12.92
C CYS A 36 -13.88 -1.22 -13.37
N GLN A 37 -12.73 -0.56 -13.19
CA GLN A 37 -12.54 0.83 -13.61
C GLN A 37 -12.62 1.01 -15.13
N SER A 38 -12.11 0.03 -15.91
CA SER A 38 -12.20 0.06 -17.37
C SER A 38 -13.64 0.02 -17.91
N LEU A 39 -14.58 -0.55 -17.15
CA LEU A 39 -16.01 -0.55 -17.43
C LEU A 39 -16.74 0.72 -16.94
N GLY A 40 -15.99 1.71 -16.45
CA GLY A 40 -16.53 2.91 -15.81
C GLY A 40 -17.08 2.66 -14.40
N GLY A 41 -16.80 1.48 -13.83
CA GLY A 41 -17.21 1.11 -12.48
C GLY A 41 -16.33 1.70 -11.39
N LYS A 42 -16.79 1.58 -10.15
CA LYS A 42 -16.07 1.97 -8.94
C LYS A 42 -15.84 0.76 -8.05
N THR A 43 -14.60 0.58 -7.61
CA THR A 43 -14.24 -0.41 -6.60
C THR A 43 -14.76 0.04 -5.23
N LEU A 44 -15.54 -0.82 -4.58
CA LEU A 44 -16.01 -0.67 -3.22
C LEU A 44 -15.38 -1.77 -2.37
N ILE A 45 -14.53 -1.40 -1.42
CA ILE A 45 -13.94 -2.37 -0.49
C ILE A 45 -14.98 -2.74 0.58
N ARG A 46 -15.07 -4.04 0.86
CA ARG A 46 -15.91 -4.63 1.89
C ARG A 46 -15.07 -5.54 2.78
N SER A 47 -15.53 -5.77 4.01
CA SER A 47 -14.87 -6.64 4.97
C SER A 47 -15.84 -7.73 5.44
N ASN A 48 -15.31 -8.92 5.68
CA ASN A 48 -15.99 -10.01 6.39
C ASN A 48 -15.00 -10.70 7.35
N ASP A 49 -15.44 -11.80 7.95
CA ASP A 49 -14.64 -12.66 8.83
C ASP A 49 -13.38 -13.25 8.16
N LYS A 50 -13.36 -13.31 6.82
CA LYS A 50 -12.24 -13.83 6.01
C LYS A 50 -11.30 -12.75 5.50
N GLY A 51 -11.60 -11.47 5.73
CA GLY A 51 -10.77 -10.33 5.31
C GLY A 51 -11.51 -9.33 4.42
N GLN A 52 -10.75 -8.58 3.62
CA GLN A 52 -11.28 -7.58 2.70
C GLN A 52 -11.46 -8.15 1.29
N TYR A 53 -12.50 -7.71 0.59
CA TYR A 53 -12.78 -8.06 -0.80
C TYR A 53 -13.35 -6.86 -1.57
N GLY A 54 -13.19 -6.88 -2.89
CA GLY A 54 -13.64 -5.82 -3.78
C GLY A 54 -15.02 -6.11 -4.38
N ILE A 55 -15.91 -5.12 -4.35
CA ILE A 55 -17.14 -5.11 -5.14
C ILE A 55 -16.99 -4.06 -6.24
N CYS A 56 -17.26 -4.42 -7.49
CA CYS A 56 -17.40 -3.47 -8.57
C CYS A 56 -18.84 -2.93 -8.59
N GLN A 57 -19.01 -1.62 -8.40
CA GLN A 57 -20.26 -0.92 -8.70
C GLN A 57 -20.19 -0.36 -10.13
N LEU A 58 -20.99 -0.94 -11.03
CA LEU A 58 -21.08 -0.53 -12.43
C LEU A 58 -21.91 0.76 -12.60
N PRO A 59 -21.81 1.45 -13.77
CA PRO A 59 -22.54 2.70 -14.01
C PRO A 59 -24.07 2.59 -13.93
N ASP A 60 -24.62 1.41 -14.20
CA ASP A 60 -26.06 1.10 -14.05
C ASP A 60 -26.48 0.84 -12.60
N GLY A 61 -25.54 0.94 -11.65
CA GLY A 61 -25.75 0.67 -10.23
C GLY A 61 -25.61 -0.80 -9.84
N LYS A 62 -25.43 -1.72 -10.80
CA LYS A 62 -25.23 -3.14 -10.50
C LYS A 62 -23.95 -3.34 -9.71
N GLN A 63 -24.02 -4.20 -8.71
CA GLN A 63 -22.87 -4.59 -7.89
C GLN A 63 -22.55 -6.06 -8.11
N ILE A 64 -21.26 -6.36 -8.29
CA ILE A 64 -20.73 -7.71 -8.48
C ILE A 64 -19.34 -7.78 -7.85
N GLU A 65 -18.94 -8.92 -7.30
CA GLU A 65 -17.59 -9.10 -6.76
C GLU A 65 -16.55 -8.97 -7.89
N GLU A 66 -15.43 -8.27 -7.64
CA GLU A 66 -14.50 -7.88 -8.72
C GLU A 66 -13.88 -9.09 -9.41
N TRP A 67 -13.51 -10.13 -8.67
CA TRP A 67 -12.94 -11.33 -9.26
C TRP A 67 -13.97 -12.20 -9.98
N GLU A 68 -15.21 -12.23 -9.49
CA GLU A 68 -16.34 -12.84 -10.19
C GLU A 68 -16.57 -12.17 -11.55
N LEU A 69 -16.64 -10.83 -11.58
CA LEU A 69 -16.73 -10.05 -12.80
C LEU A 69 -15.57 -10.34 -13.76
N TYR A 70 -14.34 -10.27 -13.24
CA TYR A 70 -13.14 -10.48 -14.05
C TYR A 70 -13.12 -11.87 -14.70
N ARG A 71 -13.37 -12.93 -13.93
CA ARG A 71 -13.38 -14.32 -14.44
C ARG A 71 -14.53 -14.60 -15.42
N ARG A 72 -15.70 -14.01 -15.19
CA ARG A 72 -16.84 -14.13 -16.12
C ARG A 72 -16.47 -13.62 -17.52
N ASP A 73 -15.75 -12.51 -17.57
CA ASP A 73 -15.44 -11.82 -18.84
C ASP A 73 -14.07 -12.24 -19.41
N HIS A 74 -13.25 -12.97 -18.63
CA HIS A 74 -11.96 -13.57 -19.03
C HIS A 74 -11.92 -15.07 -18.72
N PRO A 75 -12.78 -15.89 -19.36
CA PRO A 75 -12.77 -17.33 -19.15
C PRO A 75 -11.43 -17.94 -19.58
N ALA A 76 -10.91 -18.86 -18.78
CA ALA A 76 -9.77 -19.69 -19.19
C ALA A 76 -10.15 -20.49 -20.44
N LYS A 77 -9.25 -20.54 -21.42
CA LYS A 77 -9.40 -21.36 -22.62
C LYS A 77 -9.09 -22.82 -22.34
#